data_AF-V5G7F4-F1
#
_entry.id   AF-V5G7F4-F1
#
_cell.length_a   1.000
_cell.length_b   1.000
_cell.length_c   1.000
_cell.angle_alpha   90.00
_cell.angle_beta   90.00
_cell.angle_gamma   90.00
#
_symmetry.space_group_name_H-M   'P 1'
#
loop_
_entity.id
_entity.type
_entity.pdbx_description
1 polymer ?
#
loop_
_entity_poly.entity_id
_entity_poly.type
_entity_poly.pdbx_seq_one_letter_code
_entity_poly.pdbx_strand_id
1 'polypeptide(L)'
;MFKPVLCYLRTHGIVCVAYLDDPIILSKTEQAAITDSQFTKKVLESLSQTLSKNSISIKNLAQLIGKLVASCPACPYGFVHLKILEREKFLALRHNKYNYKSKMLVSLSMKVDLNWWIKTISFNEGSRIL
;
A
#
# COMPACT_ATOMS: atom_id res chain seq x y z
N MET A 1 28.55 9.51 -8.13
CA MET A 1 28.29 10.76 -7.38
C MET A 1 27.58 10.46 -6.04
N PHE A 2 28.11 9.56 -5.21
CA PHE A 2 27.48 9.16 -3.92
C PHE A 2 28.50 8.89 -2.77
N LYS A 3 29.78 9.23 -2.96
CA LYS A 3 30.80 9.09 -1.91
C LYS A 3 30.55 9.98 -0.66
N PRO A 4 30.04 11.22 -0.78
CA PRO A 4 29.80 12.06 0.41
C PRO A 4 28.64 11.54 1.30
N VAL A 5 27.59 11.02 0.68
CA VAL A 5 26.37 10.55 1.37
C VAL A 5 26.64 9.25 2.13
N LEU A 6 27.39 8.33 1.53
CA LEU A 6 27.78 7.08 2.20
C LEU A 6 28.76 7.32 3.36
N CYS A 7 29.62 8.34 3.27
CA CYS A 7 30.49 8.75 4.37
C CYS A 7 29.69 9.30 5.56
N TYR A 8 28.69 10.14 5.29
CA TYR A 8 27.79 10.73 6.31
C TYR A 8 26.98 9.69 7.08
N LEU A 9 26.52 8.63 6.40
CA LEU A 9 25.71 7.58 7.03
C LEU A 9 26.56 6.60 7.87
N ARG A 10 27.81 6.37 7.46
CA ARG A 10 28.75 5.52 8.21
C ARG A 10 29.17 6.15 9.54
N THR A 11 29.27 7.48 9.62
CA THR A 11 29.50 8.21 10.88
C THR A 11 28.33 8.14 11.87
N HIS A 12 27.14 7.73 11.43
CA HIS A 12 25.96 7.51 12.28
C HIS A 12 25.74 6.03 12.62
N GLY A 13 26.77 5.18 12.43
CA GLY A 13 26.75 3.76 12.82
C GLY A 13 26.01 2.83 11.86
N ILE A 14 25.68 3.30 10.66
CA ILE A 14 24.91 2.54 9.66
C ILE A 14 25.90 1.81 8.74
N VAL A 15 25.87 0.48 8.75
CA VAL A 15 26.66 -0.38 7.85
C VAL A 15 25.74 -0.94 6.77
N CYS A 16 26.07 -0.68 5.51
CA CYS A 16 25.38 -1.25 4.34
C CYS A 16 26.35 -2.16 3.60
N VAL A 17 25.94 -3.41 3.35
CA VAL A 17 26.61 -4.36 2.45
C VAL A 17 25.55 -4.90 1.50
N ALA A 18 25.82 -4.84 0.20
CA ALA A 18 24.92 -5.35 -0.83
C ALA A 18 25.42 -6.73 -1.30
N TYR A 19 24.55 -7.74 -1.27
CA TYR A 19 24.78 -9.01 -1.96
C TYR A 19 23.49 -9.55 -2.56
N LEU A 20 23.64 -10.19 -3.73
CA LEU A 20 22.63 -10.69 -4.66
C LEU A 20 21.83 -11.89 -4.12
N ASP A 21 20.64 -12.02 -4.70
CA ASP A 21 19.79 -13.22 -4.86
C ASP A 21 18.93 -13.74 -3.69
N ASP A 22 19.04 -13.20 -2.47
CA ASP A 22 18.07 -13.48 -1.39
C ASP A 22 17.62 -12.17 -0.70
N PRO A 23 16.31 -11.87 -0.61
CA PRO A 23 15.83 -10.69 0.11
C PRO A 23 15.97 -10.88 1.63
N ILE A 24 16.89 -10.13 2.27
CA ILE A 24 17.04 -10.09 3.73
C ILE A 24 16.25 -8.90 4.31
N ILE A 25 15.29 -9.19 5.19
CA ILE A 25 14.54 -8.20 5.96
C ILE A 25 15.34 -7.82 7.22
N LEU A 26 15.99 -6.65 7.22
CA LEU A 26 16.59 -6.09 8.44
C LEU A 26 15.58 -5.20 9.18
N SER A 27 14.77 -5.82 10.02
CA SER A 27 13.96 -5.15 11.04
C SER A 27 14.75 -5.04 12.34
N LYS A 28 14.56 -3.98 13.14
CA LYS A 28 15.21 -3.85 14.46
C LYS A 28 14.78 -4.95 15.46
N THR A 29 13.71 -5.71 15.17
CA THR A 29 13.15 -6.83 15.96
C THR A 29 12.33 -7.81 15.10
N GLU A 30 12.36 -9.10 15.45
CA GLU A 30 11.71 -10.23 14.73
C GLU A 30 10.17 -10.14 14.68
N GLN A 31 9.52 -9.70 15.76
CA GLN A 31 8.05 -9.58 15.79
C GLN A 31 7.49 -8.53 14.81
N ALA A 32 8.24 -7.47 14.52
CA ALA A 32 7.81 -6.42 13.60
C ALA A 32 7.78 -6.92 12.14
N ALA A 33 8.80 -7.68 11.74
CA ALA A 33 8.90 -8.27 10.40
C ALA A 33 7.72 -9.21 10.09
N ILE A 34 7.35 -10.06 11.05
CA ILE A 34 6.23 -11.01 10.90
C ILE A 34 4.90 -10.25 10.77
N THR A 35 4.71 -9.21 11.58
CA THR A 35 3.49 -8.40 11.58
C THR A 35 3.34 -7.62 10.28
N ASP A 36 4.42 -7.04 9.77
CA ASP A 36 4.45 -6.28 8.51
C ASP A 36 4.20 -7.18 7.30
N SER A 37 4.77 -8.40 7.29
CA SER A 37 4.52 -9.41 6.25
C SER A 37 3.05 -9.84 6.23
N GLN A 38 2.48 -10.14 7.40
CA GLN A 38 1.06 -10.53 7.52
C GLN A 38 0.11 -9.40 7.12
N PHE A 39 0.43 -8.15 7.47
CA PHE A 39 -0.35 -6.99 7.07
C PHE A 39 -0.33 -6.81 5.55
N THR A 40 0.84 -6.89 4.94
CA THR A 40 1.04 -6.74 3.49
C THR A 40 0.26 -7.79 2.72
N LYS A 41 0.33 -9.06 3.13
CA LYS A 41 -0.45 -10.15 2.55
C LYS A 41 -1.96 -9.89 2.62
N LYS A 42 -2.47 -9.47 3.79
CA LYS A 42 -3.90 -9.14 3.96
C LYS A 42 -4.35 -7.96 3.09
N VAL A 43 -3.48 -6.98 2.86
CA VAL A 43 -3.78 -5.83 1.98
C VAL A 43 -3.84 -6.28 0.52
N LEU A 44 -2.85 -7.06 0.05
CA LEU A 44 -2.85 -7.61 -1.30
C LEU A 44 -4.07 -8.50 -1.60
N GLU A 45 -4.45 -9.36 -0.66
CA GLU A 45 -5.66 -10.17 -0.76
C GLU A 45 -6.94 -9.31 -0.83
N SER A 46 -7.01 -8.24 -0.03
CA SER A 46 -8.16 -7.32 -0.05
C SER A 46 -8.24 -6.55 -1.38
N LEU A 47 -7.09 -6.16 -1.94
CA LEU A 47 -6.99 -5.47 -3.23
C LEU A 47 -7.43 -6.37 -4.39
N SER A 48 -6.89 -7.59 -4.46
CA SER A 48 -7.21 -8.55 -5.52
C SER A 48 -8.68 -8.96 -5.51
N GLN A 49 -9.25 -9.17 -4.32
CA GLN A 49 -10.69 -9.45 -4.15
C GLN A 49 -11.57 -8.27 -4.57
N THR A 50 -11.12 -7.04 -4.36
CA THR A 50 -11.86 -5.84 -4.77
C THR A 50 -11.80 -5.68 -6.30
N LEU A 51 -10.66 -6.01 -6.90
CA LEU A 51 -10.46 -5.90 -8.35
C LEU A 51 -11.26 -6.94 -9.14
N SER A 52 -11.41 -8.16 -8.61
CA SER A 52 -12.19 -9.23 -9.24
C SER A 52 -13.70 -9.01 -9.17
N LYS A 53 -14.17 -8.19 -8.24
CA LYS A 53 -15.59 -7.90 -8.05
C LYS A 53 -16.00 -6.64 -8.80
N ASN A 54 -17.19 -6.67 -9.41
CA ASN A 54 -17.80 -5.48 -10.01
C ASN A 54 -18.54 -4.60 -9.00
N SER A 55 -18.79 -5.10 -7.77
CA SER A 55 -19.39 -4.33 -6.69
C SER A 55 -18.74 -4.62 -5.34
N ILE A 56 -18.64 -3.59 -4.51
CA ILE A 56 -18.08 -3.66 -3.16
C ILE A 56 -18.97 -2.86 -2.19
N SER A 57 -19.02 -3.27 -0.91
CA SER A 57 -19.68 -2.44 0.11
C SER A 57 -18.84 -1.20 0.40
N ILE A 58 -19.51 -0.08 0.63
CA ILE A 58 -18.83 1.18 0.95
C ILE A 58 -17.99 1.03 2.23
N LYS A 59 -18.45 0.25 3.21
CA LYS A 59 -17.69 -0.12 4.40
C LYS A 59 -16.37 -0.82 4.05
N ASN A 60 -16.39 -1.82 3.17
CA ASN A 60 -15.18 -2.56 2.82
C ASN A 60 -14.18 -1.67 2.06
N LEU A 61 -14.67 -0.79 1.18
CA LEU A 61 -13.82 0.21 0.53
C LEU A 61 -13.20 1.19 1.54
N ALA A 62 -13.96 1.65 2.54
CA ALA A 62 -13.44 2.52 3.60
C ALA A 62 -12.35 1.83 4.43
N GLN A 63 -12.53 0.54 4.76
CA GLN A 63 -11.52 -0.26 5.45
C GLN A 63 -10.25 -0.43 4.60
N LEU A 64 -10.41 -0.67 3.30
CA LEU A 64 -9.28 -0.76 2.38
C LEU A 64 -8.51 0.57 2.29
N ILE A 65 -9.21 1.69 2.13
CA ILE A 65 -8.59 3.03 2.13
C ILE A 65 -7.83 3.26 3.44
N GLY A 66 -8.39 2.90 4.60
CA GLY A 66 -7.70 3.03 5.88
C GLY A 66 -6.38 2.25 5.94
N LYS A 67 -6.36 1.02 5.40
CA LYS A 67 -5.12 0.22 5.30
C LYS A 67 -4.10 0.85 4.35
N LEU A 68 -4.54 1.40 3.22
CA LEU A 68 -3.68 2.07 2.24
C LEU A 68 -3.13 3.41 2.74
N VAL A 69 -3.91 4.17 3.52
CA VAL A 69 -3.44 5.39 4.20
C VAL A 69 -2.31 5.05 5.18
N ALA A 70 -2.43 3.94 5.92
CA ALA A 70 -1.37 3.48 6.83
C ALA A 70 -0.07 3.12 6.09
N SER A 71 -0.14 2.70 4.82
CA SER A 71 1.05 2.40 4.01
C SER A 71 1.59 3.59 3.21
N CYS A 72 0.90 4.73 3.17
CA CYS A 72 1.34 5.93 2.44
C CYS A 72 2.70 6.51 2.88
N PRO A 73 3.07 6.53 4.17
CA PRO A 73 4.40 7.01 4.58
C PRO A 73 5.57 6.26 3.93
N ALA A 74 5.33 5.02 3.48
CA ALA A 74 6.32 4.15 2.84
C ALA A 74 6.09 3.98 1.32
N CYS A 75 5.14 4.70 0.72
CA CYS A 75 4.73 4.54 -0.66
C CYS A 75 4.73 5.90 -1.39
N PRO A 76 5.79 6.22 -2.16
CA PRO A 76 5.81 7.40 -3.01
C PRO A 76 4.58 7.42 -3.93
N TYR A 77 3.93 8.59 -4.05
CA TYR A 77 2.70 8.80 -4.83
C TYR A 77 1.42 8.10 -4.31
N GLY A 78 1.47 7.39 -3.18
CA GLY A 78 0.30 6.68 -2.62
C GLY A 78 -0.93 7.57 -2.40
N PHE A 79 -0.74 8.81 -1.94
CA PHE A 79 -1.85 9.76 -1.74
C PHE A 79 -2.59 10.12 -3.03
N VAL A 80 -1.91 10.14 -4.18
CA VAL A 80 -2.55 10.46 -5.48
C VAL A 80 -3.54 9.36 -5.85
N HIS A 81 -3.10 8.10 -5.76
CA HIS A 81 -3.92 6.92 -6.05
C HIS A 81 -4.98 6.63 -4.99
N LEU A 82 -4.96 7.33 -3.84
CA LEU A 82 -6.05 7.30 -2.86
C LEU A 82 -7.18 8.28 -3.19
N LYS A 83 -6.89 9.41 -3.84
CA LYS A 83 -7.89 10.47 -4.04
C LYS A 83 -9.11 10.01 -4.84
N ILE A 84 -8.88 9.19 -5.86
CA ILE A 84 -9.95 8.61 -6.66
C ILE A 84 -10.79 7.66 -5.81
N LEU A 85 -10.17 6.78 -5.01
CA LEU A 85 -10.88 5.86 -4.11
C LEU A 85 -11.71 6.62 -3.06
N GLU A 86 -11.15 7.68 -2.47
CA GLU A 86 -11.85 8.56 -1.52
C GLU A 86 -13.05 9.26 -2.16
N ARG A 87 -12.88 9.78 -3.38
CA ARG A 87 -13.93 10.45 -4.15
C ARG A 87 -15.08 9.49 -4.47
N GLU A 88 -14.78 8.31 -5.00
CA GLU A 88 -15.80 7.33 -5.38
C GLU A 88 -16.57 6.84 -4.14
N LYS A 89 -15.87 6.60 -3.02
CA LYS A 89 -16.52 6.33 -1.72
C LYS A 89 -17.46 7.45 -1.30
N PHE A 90 -17.02 8.70 -1.39
CA PHE A 90 -17.81 9.87 -1.01
C PHE A 90 -19.07 10.01 -1.87
N LEU A 91 -18.95 9.88 -3.19
CA LEU A 91 -20.08 9.91 -4.12
C LEU A 91 -21.07 8.78 -3.84
N ALA A 92 -20.56 7.57 -3.61
CA ALA A 92 -21.40 6.42 -3.26
C ALA A 92 -22.16 6.64 -1.93
N LEU A 93 -21.51 7.20 -0.91
CA LEU A 93 -22.16 7.55 0.36
C LEU A 93 -23.26 8.58 0.17
N ARG A 94 -22.99 9.66 -0.58
CA ARG A 94 -23.95 10.71 -0.85
C ARG A 94 -25.20 10.17 -1.57
N HIS A 95 -25.00 9.29 -2.54
CA HIS A 95 -26.10 8.64 -3.27
C HIS A 95 -26.91 7.68 -2.37
N ASN A 96 -26.25 6.97 -1.46
CA ASN A 96 -26.87 5.97 -0.58
C ASN A 96 -27.31 6.53 0.79
N LYS A 97 -27.55 7.85 0.92
CA LYS A 97 -27.95 8.49 2.18
C LYS A 97 -27.02 8.13 3.36
N TYR A 98 -25.72 8.10 3.11
CA TYR A 98 -24.65 7.76 4.07
C TYR A 98 -24.72 6.34 4.66
N ASN A 99 -25.42 5.41 4.00
CA ASN A 99 -25.45 4.02 4.42
C ASN A 99 -24.18 3.26 3.99
N TYR A 100 -23.29 2.99 4.96
CA TYR A 100 -22.05 2.23 4.73
C TYR A 100 -22.28 0.75 4.39
N LYS A 101 -23.45 0.18 4.67
CA LYS A 101 -23.80 -1.20 4.30
C LYS A 101 -24.20 -1.31 2.82
N SER A 102 -24.51 -0.19 2.16
CA SER A 102 -24.83 -0.19 0.74
C SER A 102 -23.64 -0.60 -0.11
N LYS A 103 -23.94 -1.17 -1.28
CA LYS A 103 -22.95 -1.52 -2.30
C LYS A 103 -22.77 -0.39 -3.29
N MET A 104 -21.58 -0.31 -3.86
CA MET A 104 -21.23 0.56 -4.98
C MET A 104 -20.55 -0.25 -6.07
N LEU A 105 -20.63 0.24 -7.31
CA LEU A 105 -19.88 -0.33 -8.43
C LEU A 105 -18.41 0.06 -8.33
N VAL A 106 -17.54 -0.87 -8.71
CA VAL A 106 -16.11 -0.58 -8.84
C VAL A 106 -15.87 0.02 -10.22
N SER A 107 -15.69 1.33 -10.28
CA SER A 107 -15.49 2.07 -11.52
C SER A 107 -14.12 1.75 -12.16
N LEU A 108 -13.98 2.03 -13.45
CA LEU A 108 -12.75 1.75 -14.19
C LEU A 108 -11.55 2.50 -13.60
N SER A 109 -11.75 3.76 -13.19
CA SER A 109 -10.74 4.58 -12.52
C SER A 109 -10.27 3.94 -11.22
N MET A 110 -11.18 3.40 -10.39
CA MET A 110 -10.81 2.65 -9.19
C MET A 110 -9.96 1.42 -9.54
N LYS A 111 -10.30 0.68 -10.60
CA LYS A 111 -9.51 -0.49 -11.02
C LYS A 111 -8.09 -0.11 -11.45
N VAL A 112 -7.91 1.06 -12.06
CA VAL A 112 -6.58 1.59 -12.41
C VAL A 112 -5.74 1.82 -11.15
N ASP A 113 -6.28 2.51 -10.14
CA ASP A 113 -5.55 2.77 -8.89
C ASP A 113 -5.32 1.52 -8.06
N LEU A 114 -6.31 0.62 -7.98
CA LEU A 114 -6.16 -0.65 -7.29
C LEU A 114 -5.06 -1.51 -7.94
N ASN A 115 -4.99 -1.54 -9.27
CA ASN A 115 -3.90 -2.20 -9.99
C ASN A 115 -2.55 -1.53 -9.72
N TRP A 116 -2.51 -0.19 -9.67
CA TRP A 116 -1.28 0.52 -9.30
C TRP A 116 -0.82 0.16 -7.90
N TRP A 117 -1.74 0.07 -6.93
CA TRP A 117 -1.42 -0.36 -5.57
C TRP A 117 -0.92 -1.80 -5.50
N ILE A 118 -1.53 -2.73 -6.24
CA ILE A 118 -1.02 -4.11 -6.33
C ILE A 118 0.41 -4.11 -6.88
N LYS A 119 0.64 -3.45 -8.02
CA LYS A 119 1.98 -3.35 -8.63
C LYS A 119 2.98 -2.72 -7.68
N THR A 120 2.61 -1.64 -7.02
CA THR A 120 3.52 -0.89 -6.15
C THR A 120 3.85 -1.67 -4.89
N ILE A 121 2.89 -2.36 -4.28
CA ILE A 121 3.14 -3.20 -3.09
C ILE A 121 3.95 -4.44 -3.48
N SER A 122 3.58 -5.13 -4.56
CA SER A 122 4.35 -6.29 -5.06
C SER A 122 5.76 -5.93 -5.52
N PHE A 123 5.96 -4.71 -6.05
CA PHE A 123 7.28 -4.20 -6.43
C PHE A 123 8.05 -3.63 -5.23
N ASN A 124 7.38 -3.08 -4.22
CA ASN A 124 8.02 -2.63 -2.98
C ASN A 124 8.54 -3.79 -2.13
N GLU A 125 8.00 -5.01 -2.29
CA GLU A 125 8.64 -6.22 -1.77
C GLU A 125 10.02 -6.47 -2.44
N GLY A 126 10.24 -5.96 -3.66
CA GLY A 126 11.51 -6.04 -4.39
C GLY A 126 12.37 -4.77 -4.41
N SER A 127 11.89 -3.63 -3.91
CA SER A 127 12.53 -2.31 -4.13
C SER A 127 12.78 -1.50 -2.87
N ARG A 128 12.69 -2.11 -1.68
CA ARG A 128 13.15 -1.50 -0.42
C ARG A 128 14.68 -1.61 -0.25
N ILE A 129 15.46 -1.28 -1.28
CA ILE A 129 16.87 -0.92 -1.14
C ILE A 129 17.26 0.04 -2.28
N LEU A 130 17.11 1.33 -2.06
CA LEU A 130 17.97 2.38 -2.64
C LEU A 130 18.34 3.36 -1.53
#